data_AF-A0A8S1SB91-F1
#
_entry.id   AF-A0A8S1SB91-F1
#
_cell.length_a   1.000
_cell.length_b   1.000
_cell.length_c   1.000
_cell.angle_alpha   90.00
_cell.angle_beta   90.00
_cell.angle_gamma   90.00
#
_symmetry.space_group_name_H-M   'P 1'
#
loop_
_entity.id
_entity.type
_entity.pdbx_description
1 polymer ?
#
loop_
_entity_poly.entity_id
_entity_poly.type
_entity_poly.pdbx_seq_one_letter_code
_entity_poly.pdbx_strand_id
1 'polypeptide(L)'
;MSFQVYKPCNQTQNKEEYICTNKQCLADHKKQLHCYPCLTKLHRDKKQKISHLDDFMEMSQIMLKVFQKKEQRTLFLNQIQQKAIDFQKEKVQYIQKYPFHSTEYLEEIVQKVENEITKFINYLGGQQQLMNKVQFYNQENHNVIFDLFHSNENQYNSNIQQKLYELFTTVNKFLQQKDLNVYETLQNQKKKFQALEEKVIALERPFNINKLLKFTFIIILMLLFSNFIFQSNNSSGNVVLKDEQKLIEQIKQTVQEQMTLLQLDTKNQIEEMKNKWFEEIIKDIEYIKLFNQKLKIEILELQKSYKDHFNAQSLINNNQKIQIENLEQQFQNQTQMIFNLDIKFQNYSKDKYQFQEKKDINTREIQAQILETNEQVKEANLKFQTALEEVRKFVVEKIEINRHYYNAQLELLGKIHMDFPFILLTGFKRYYLNDFSIKFTYDKINNIQQQLNHQAIVCIGGIDMKQPDRFVLMACDYAFEVFQETISKSKARKSRSSNELYWYLVRNHSIGFSPSETIDLRQTDSHDVEDTKRFSHLLDHPHGGGRRIGNQLTLAYSTDHGFAIFAIN
;
A
#
# COMPACT_ATOMS: atom_id res chain seq x y z
N MET A 1 -33.61 32.11 35.56
CA MET A 1 -33.23 31.26 36.72
C MET A 1 -33.81 31.88 37.97
N SER A 2 -34.52 31.12 38.80
CA SER A 2 -34.92 31.57 40.14
C SER A 2 -33.73 31.43 41.08
N PHE A 3 -33.10 32.55 41.43
CA PHE A 3 -32.10 32.55 42.49
C PHE A 3 -32.78 32.24 43.83
N GLN A 4 -32.09 31.47 44.67
CA GLN A 4 -32.56 31.12 46.01
C GLN A 4 -32.79 32.41 46.82
N VAL A 5 -33.84 32.44 47.66
CA VAL A 5 -34.16 33.64 48.46
C VAL A 5 -33.02 33.91 49.45
N TYR A 6 -32.17 34.89 49.14
CA TYR A 6 -31.09 35.34 50.02
C TYR A 6 -31.67 35.79 51.35
N LYS A 7 -31.08 35.32 52.45
CA LYS A 7 -31.51 35.73 53.79
C LYS A 7 -31.16 37.21 54.02
N PRO A 8 -32.01 37.99 54.71
CA PRO A 8 -31.61 39.30 55.21
C PRO A 8 -30.58 39.09 56.34
N CYS A 9 -29.51 39.88 56.32
CA CYS A 9 -28.44 39.78 57.29
C CYS A 9 -28.90 40.30 58.65
N ASN A 10 -28.81 39.47 59.70
CA ASN A 10 -29.29 39.79 61.05
C ASN A 10 -28.73 41.11 61.63
N GLN A 11 -27.58 41.60 61.14
CA GLN A 11 -26.95 42.85 61.60
C GLN A 11 -27.33 44.10 60.80
N THR A 12 -27.70 43.98 59.52
CA THR A 12 -27.89 45.15 58.63
C THR A 12 -29.15 45.10 57.77
N GLN A 13 -29.93 44.01 57.83
CA GLN A 13 -31.10 43.70 57.00
C GLN A 13 -30.83 43.60 55.48
N ASN A 14 -29.65 44.01 54.99
CA ASN A 14 -29.20 43.78 53.62
C ASN A 14 -29.08 42.29 53.31
N LYS A 15 -29.29 41.91 52.04
CA LYS A 15 -29.19 40.51 51.58
C LYS A 15 -27.79 39.92 51.78
N GLU A 16 -27.75 38.64 52.15
CA GLU A 16 -26.53 37.85 52.20
C GLU A 16 -26.24 37.21 50.82
N GLU A 17 -25.71 38.02 49.90
CA GLU A 17 -25.46 37.64 48.50
C GLU A 17 -24.00 37.84 48.02
N TYR A 18 -23.11 38.38 48.85
CA TYR A 18 -21.68 38.60 48.54
C TYR A 18 -20.77 37.55 49.18
N ILE A 19 -19.66 37.26 48.50
CA ILE A 19 -18.59 36.38 49.00
C ILE A 19 -17.23 36.80 48.45
N CYS A 20 -16.16 36.60 49.25
CA CYS A 20 -14.79 36.82 48.82
C CYS A 20 -14.33 35.65 47.95
N THR A 21 -13.96 35.91 46.70
CA THR A 21 -13.47 34.90 45.75
C THR A 21 -12.01 34.50 46.02
N ASN A 22 -11.27 35.24 46.85
CA ASN A 22 -9.86 34.95 47.11
C ASN A 22 -9.64 33.52 47.64
N LYS A 23 -8.73 32.78 47.00
CA LYS A 23 -8.43 31.37 47.33
C LYS A 23 -8.04 31.16 48.81
N GLN A 24 -7.37 32.13 49.44
CA GLN A 24 -7.02 32.04 50.87
C GLN A 24 -8.28 32.12 51.74
N CYS A 25 -9.19 33.05 51.44
CA CYS A 25 -10.43 33.25 52.21
C CYS A 25 -11.44 32.10 52.02
N LEU A 26 -11.43 31.43 50.86
CA LEU A 26 -12.23 30.22 50.62
C LEU A 26 -11.66 28.99 51.35
N ALA A 27 -10.34 28.87 51.45
CA ALA A 27 -9.67 27.83 52.24
C ALA A 27 -9.90 28.02 53.76
N ASP A 28 -9.99 29.27 54.23
CA ASP A 28 -10.28 29.70 55.61
C ASP A 28 -11.69 29.33 56.14
N HIS A 29 -12.39 28.42 55.46
CA HIS A 29 -13.75 27.94 55.77
C HIS A 29 -14.85 29.03 55.85
N LYS A 30 -14.63 30.24 55.32
CA LYS A 30 -15.65 31.30 55.18
C LYS A 30 -16.70 31.00 54.08
N LYS A 31 -17.31 29.81 54.12
CA LYS A 31 -18.25 29.30 53.09
C LYS A 31 -19.67 29.88 53.18
N GLN A 32 -19.83 30.98 53.89
CA GLN A 32 -21.11 31.66 54.09
C GLN A 32 -21.20 32.87 53.16
N LEU A 33 -22.38 33.10 52.60
CA LEU A 33 -22.68 34.37 51.95
C LEU A 33 -22.88 35.42 53.06
N HIS A 34 -22.50 36.66 52.77
CA HIS A 34 -22.63 37.78 53.69
C HIS A 34 -23.16 39.00 52.94
N CYS A 35 -23.71 39.99 53.64
CA CYS A 35 -23.89 41.31 53.05
C CYS A 35 -22.54 42.03 52.94
N TYR A 36 -22.37 42.90 51.95
CA TYR A 36 -21.10 43.58 51.66
C TYR A 36 -20.48 44.31 52.89
N PRO A 37 -21.25 45.00 53.78
CA PRO A 37 -20.69 45.63 54.98
C PRO A 37 -20.10 44.61 55.99
N CYS A 38 -20.81 43.51 56.27
CA CYS A 38 -20.34 42.47 57.17
C CYS A 38 -19.14 41.71 56.57
N LEU A 39 -19.15 41.44 55.26
CA LEU A 39 -18.01 40.86 54.56
C LEU A 39 -16.77 41.78 54.65
N THR A 40 -16.96 43.09 54.47
CA THR A 40 -15.89 44.09 54.63
C THR A 40 -15.32 44.10 56.05
N LYS A 41 -16.18 44.09 57.08
CA LYS A 41 -15.75 44.01 58.48
C LYS A 41 -14.95 42.74 58.78
N LEU A 42 -15.42 41.58 58.31
CA LEU A 42 -14.75 40.27 58.44
C LEU A 42 -13.37 40.17 57.75
N HIS A 43 -12.97 41.18 56.97
CA HIS A 43 -11.64 41.29 56.36
C HIS A 43 -10.84 42.50 56.86
N ARG A 44 -11.43 43.40 57.67
CA ARG A 44 -10.74 44.49 58.38
C ARG A 44 -10.39 44.16 59.83
N ASP A 45 -11.16 43.31 60.50
CA ASP A 45 -10.97 42.99 61.92
C ASP A 45 -9.82 41.98 62.17
N LYS A 46 -9.33 41.27 61.12
CA LYS A 46 -8.07 40.49 61.22
C LYS A 46 -6.87 41.46 61.23
N LYS A 47 -5.88 41.22 62.09
CA LYS A 47 -4.67 42.06 62.24
C LYS A 47 -3.75 42.16 60.99
N GLN A 48 -4.05 41.41 59.93
CA GLN A 48 -3.41 41.56 58.62
C GLN A 48 -4.28 42.46 57.74
N LYS A 49 -3.71 43.54 57.18
CA LYS A 49 -4.42 44.36 56.17
C LYS A 49 -4.71 43.49 54.93
N ILE A 50 -5.95 43.03 54.79
CA ILE A 50 -6.37 42.25 53.64
C ILE A 50 -6.53 43.18 52.44
N SER A 51 -5.67 43.00 51.44
CA SER A 51 -5.52 43.90 50.28
C SER A 51 -6.47 43.60 49.11
N HIS A 52 -7.42 42.68 49.28
CA HIS A 52 -8.27 42.15 48.21
C HIS A 52 -9.77 42.37 48.46
N LEU A 53 -10.17 43.62 48.77
CA LEU A 53 -11.60 43.97 48.82
C LEU A 53 -12.26 43.87 47.44
N ASP A 54 -11.48 43.97 46.36
CA ASP A 54 -11.93 43.83 44.96
C ASP A 54 -12.27 42.37 44.59
N ASP A 55 -11.82 41.38 45.37
CA ASP A 55 -12.20 39.97 45.20
C ASP A 55 -13.63 39.67 45.69
N PHE A 56 -14.34 40.65 46.26
CA PHE A 56 -15.72 40.49 46.71
C PHE A 56 -16.69 40.51 45.52
N MET A 57 -17.31 39.37 45.22
CA MET A 57 -18.29 39.23 44.15
C MET A 57 -19.65 38.79 44.66
N GLU A 58 -20.70 39.17 43.93
CA GLU A 58 -22.05 38.65 44.12
C GLU A 58 -22.15 37.20 43.64
N MET A 59 -22.87 36.37 44.37
CA MET A 59 -23.07 34.97 44.03
C MET A 59 -23.79 34.80 42.68
N SER A 60 -24.63 35.77 42.29
CA SER A 60 -25.26 35.87 40.96
C SER A 60 -24.22 35.89 39.83
N GLN A 61 -23.21 36.76 39.95
CA GLN A 61 -22.15 36.97 38.96
C GLN A 61 -21.16 35.79 38.92
N ILE A 62 -20.88 35.18 40.09
CA ILE A 62 -20.10 33.95 40.19
C ILE A 62 -20.83 32.81 39.46
N MET A 63 -22.11 32.57 39.79
CA MET A 63 -22.91 31.54 39.12
C MET A 63 -23.01 31.77 37.61
N LEU A 64 -23.18 33.00 37.13
CA LEU A 64 -23.21 33.30 35.69
C LEU A 64 -21.93 32.86 34.97
N LYS A 65 -20.75 33.24 35.47
CA LYS A 65 -19.45 32.81 34.93
C LYS A 65 -19.27 31.29 34.98
N VAL A 66 -19.77 30.67 36.05
CA VAL A 66 -19.71 29.21 36.26
C VAL A 66 -20.65 28.45 35.31
N PHE A 67 -21.84 28.97 35.01
CA PHE A 67 -22.74 28.41 33.99
C PHE A 67 -22.14 28.49 32.59
N GLN A 68 -21.56 29.64 32.20
CA GLN A 68 -20.88 29.80 30.92
C GLN A 68 -19.75 28.76 30.73
N LYS A 69 -18.92 28.56 31.76
CA LYS A 69 -17.88 27.52 31.76
C LYS A 69 -18.45 26.10 31.70
N LYS A 70 -19.53 25.82 32.43
CA LYS A 70 -20.25 24.54 32.36
C LYS A 70 -20.74 24.25 30.94
N GLU A 71 -21.34 25.23 30.26
CA GLU A 71 -21.82 25.07 28.88
C GLU A 71 -20.67 24.82 27.91
N GLN A 72 -19.60 25.63 27.97
CA GLN A 72 -18.38 25.47 27.18
C GLN A 72 -17.75 24.09 27.37
N ARG A 73 -17.58 23.64 28.62
CA ARG A 73 -17.04 22.31 28.94
C ARG A 73 -17.97 21.18 28.54
N THR A 74 -19.29 21.35 28.63
CA THR A 74 -20.24 20.31 28.20
C THR A 74 -20.15 20.10 26.69
N LEU A 75 -20.11 21.19 25.92
CA LEU A 75 -19.90 21.13 24.46
C LEU A 75 -18.56 20.48 24.11
N PHE A 76 -17.47 20.89 24.78
CA PHE A 76 -16.14 20.33 24.56
C PHE A 76 -16.04 18.84 24.95
N LEU A 77 -16.59 18.42 26.09
CA LEU A 77 -16.62 17.01 26.49
C LEU A 77 -17.41 16.16 25.49
N ASN A 78 -18.54 16.66 24.98
CA ASN A 78 -19.31 15.96 23.96
C ASN A 78 -18.50 15.78 22.66
N GLN A 79 -17.72 16.78 22.24
CA GLN A 79 -16.79 16.67 21.10
C GLN A 79 -15.67 15.64 21.34
N ILE A 80 -15.11 15.57 22.55
CA ILE A 80 -14.07 14.59 22.92
C ILE A 80 -14.66 13.17 23.00
N GLN A 81 -15.87 13.02 23.56
CA GLN A 81 -16.59 11.77 23.63
C GLN A 81 -16.93 11.24 22.22
N GLN A 82 -17.39 12.12 21.32
CA GLN A 82 -17.66 11.75 19.93
C GLN A 82 -16.38 11.25 19.23
N LYS A 83 -15.25 11.94 19.39
CA LYS A 83 -13.96 11.50 18.84
C LYS A 83 -13.51 10.14 19.37
N ALA A 84 -13.78 9.81 20.64
CA ALA A 84 -13.49 8.50 21.20
C ALA A 84 -14.39 7.40 20.61
N ILE A 85 -15.68 7.69 20.41
CA ILE A 85 -16.67 6.78 19.80
C ILE A 85 -16.35 6.52 18.31
N ASP A 86 -15.93 7.54 17.56
CA ASP A 86 -15.60 7.35 16.14
C ASP A 86 -14.27 6.60 15.96
N PHE A 87 -13.29 6.84 16.84
CA PHE A 87 -12.08 6.01 16.92
C PHE A 87 -12.39 4.54 17.31
N GLN A 88 -13.36 4.30 18.21
CA GLN A 88 -13.83 2.94 18.50
C GLN A 88 -14.37 2.26 17.23
N LYS A 89 -15.28 2.91 16.49
CA LYS A 89 -15.84 2.36 15.24
C LYS A 89 -14.74 2.06 14.22
N GLU A 90 -13.79 2.98 14.02
CA GLU A 90 -12.66 2.81 13.11
C GLU A 90 -11.84 1.55 13.48
N LYS A 91 -11.46 1.40 14.76
CA LYS A 91 -10.63 0.28 15.19
C LYS A 91 -11.39 -1.04 15.25
N VAL A 92 -12.66 -1.05 15.65
CA VAL A 92 -13.50 -2.26 15.62
C VAL A 92 -13.70 -2.75 14.19
N GLN A 93 -13.99 -1.86 13.23
CA GLN A 93 -14.05 -2.22 11.81
C GLN A 93 -12.72 -2.73 11.27
N TYR A 94 -11.59 -2.13 11.67
CA TYR A 94 -10.25 -2.59 11.29
C TYR A 94 -9.95 -4.02 11.78
N ILE A 95 -10.27 -4.32 13.05
CA ILE A 95 -10.08 -5.66 13.64
C ILE A 95 -11.02 -6.67 12.98
N GLN A 96 -12.31 -6.35 12.81
CA GLN A 96 -13.31 -7.25 12.24
C GLN A 96 -13.03 -7.62 10.77
N LYS A 97 -12.41 -6.73 9.99
CA LYS A 97 -12.01 -7.05 8.62
C LYS A 97 -10.79 -7.98 8.57
N TYR A 98 -9.92 -7.98 9.58
CA TYR A 98 -8.62 -8.67 9.53
C TYR A 98 -8.73 -10.14 9.07
N PRO A 99 -8.02 -10.57 7.99
CA PRO A 99 -8.29 -11.84 7.33
C PRO A 99 -7.60 -13.07 7.94
N PHE A 100 -6.80 -12.91 9.01
CA PHE A 100 -5.75 -13.88 9.37
C PHE A 100 -5.88 -14.59 10.73
N HIS A 101 -6.96 -14.37 11.49
CA HIS A 101 -7.18 -14.98 12.81
C HIS A 101 -8.60 -15.55 12.95
N SER A 102 -8.85 -16.39 13.97
CA SER A 102 -10.20 -16.84 14.30
C SER A 102 -11.07 -15.67 14.78
N THR A 103 -12.39 -15.77 14.57
CA THR A 103 -13.37 -14.80 15.07
C THR A 103 -13.23 -14.59 16.57
N GLU A 104 -13.04 -15.66 17.34
CA GLU A 104 -12.87 -15.63 18.80
C GLU A 104 -11.67 -14.76 19.24
N TYR A 105 -10.55 -14.82 18.53
CA TYR A 105 -9.37 -13.98 18.80
C TYR A 105 -9.60 -12.52 18.41
N LEU A 106 -10.31 -12.27 17.31
CA LEU A 106 -10.69 -10.92 16.89
C LEU A 106 -11.70 -10.30 17.88
N GLU A 107 -12.63 -11.10 18.41
CA GLU A 107 -13.58 -10.72 19.46
C GLU A 107 -12.88 -10.41 20.80
N GLU A 108 -11.87 -11.18 21.23
CA GLU A 108 -11.02 -10.85 22.40
C GLU A 108 -10.39 -9.46 22.25
N ILE A 109 -9.86 -9.15 21.06
CA ILE A 109 -9.20 -7.87 20.77
C ILE A 109 -10.22 -6.73 20.70
N VAL A 110 -11.36 -6.92 20.01
CA VAL A 110 -12.47 -5.95 19.98
C VAL A 110 -12.91 -5.62 21.41
N GLN A 111 -13.27 -6.63 22.20
CA GLN A 111 -13.74 -6.44 23.58
C GLN A 111 -12.70 -5.69 24.43
N LYS A 112 -11.41 -5.95 24.23
CA LYS A 112 -10.34 -5.24 24.94
C LYS A 112 -10.17 -3.78 24.50
N VAL A 113 -10.30 -3.47 23.21
CA VAL A 113 -10.31 -2.08 22.72
C VAL A 113 -11.53 -1.32 23.24
N GLU A 114 -12.72 -1.93 23.17
CA GLU A 114 -13.96 -1.33 23.66
C GLU A 114 -13.92 -1.10 25.19
N ASN A 115 -13.29 -2.01 25.95
CA ASN A 115 -13.09 -1.84 27.39
C ASN A 115 -12.22 -0.61 27.73
N GLU A 116 -11.10 -0.37 27.02
CA GLU A 116 -10.27 0.82 27.29
C GLU A 116 -10.97 2.12 26.89
N ILE A 117 -11.70 2.13 25.77
CA ILE A 117 -12.47 3.31 25.34
C ILE A 117 -13.65 3.57 26.30
N THR A 118 -14.32 2.52 26.78
CA THR A 118 -15.40 2.62 27.78
C THR A 118 -14.90 3.20 29.11
N LYS A 119 -13.69 2.81 29.59
CA LYS A 119 -13.07 3.45 30.77
C LYS A 119 -12.89 4.96 30.58
N PHE A 120 -12.46 5.39 29.40
CA PHE A 120 -12.30 6.81 29.10
C PHE A 120 -13.64 7.54 29.00
N ILE A 121 -14.65 6.95 28.34
CA ILE A 121 -16.01 7.52 28.27
C ILE A 121 -16.61 7.66 29.69
N ASN A 122 -16.44 6.66 30.56
CA ASN A 122 -16.86 6.74 31.96
C ASN A 122 -16.14 7.86 32.74
N TYR A 123 -14.85 8.10 32.47
CA TYR A 123 -14.12 9.25 33.02
C TYR A 123 -14.71 10.60 32.55
N LEU A 124 -15.07 10.74 31.26
CA LEU A 124 -15.76 11.95 30.76
C LEU A 124 -17.14 12.12 31.40
N GLY A 125 -17.90 11.03 31.55
CA GLY A 125 -19.18 11.01 32.25
C GLY A 125 -19.07 11.48 33.70
N GLY A 126 -17.99 11.10 34.41
CA GLY A 126 -17.66 11.63 35.73
C GLY A 126 -17.45 13.15 35.74
N GLN A 127 -16.80 13.72 34.71
CA GLN A 127 -16.66 15.17 34.56
C GLN A 127 -18.02 15.85 34.32
N GLN A 128 -18.87 15.28 33.46
CA GLN A 128 -20.24 15.77 33.23
C GLN A 128 -21.09 15.72 34.51
N GLN A 129 -21.00 14.65 35.31
CA GLN A 129 -21.70 14.53 36.60
C GLN A 129 -21.26 15.61 37.60
N LEU A 130 -19.96 15.92 37.69
CA LEU A 130 -19.46 17.01 38.53
C LEU A 130 -20.05 18.37 38.10
N MET A 131 -20.10 18.65 36.80
CA MET A 131 -20.75 19.87 36.29
C MET A 131 -22.27 19.88 36.51
N ASN A 132 -22.92 18.72 36.55
CA ASN A 132 -24.37 18.62 36.79
C ASN A 132 -24.78 18.92 38.23
N LYS A 133 -23.88 18.77 39.20
CA LYS A 133 -24.10 19.30 40.57
C LYS A 133 -24.24 20.82 40.62
N VAL A 134 -23.68 21.52 39.62
CA VAL A 134 -23.69 22.98 39.54
C VAL A 134 -24.95 23.50 38.82
N GLN A 135 -26.12 23.23 39.42
CA GLN A 135 -27.41 23.80 38.97
C GLN A 135 -27.84 25.02 39.80
N PHE A 136 -27.46 25.07 41.08
CA PHE A 136 -27.74 26.17 42.00
C PHE A 136 -26.66 26.20 43.09
N TYR A 137 -26.52 27.34 43.77
CA TYR A 137 -25.63 27.43 44.92
C TYR A 137 -26.22 26.69 46.12
N ASN A 138 -25.43 25.81 46.74
CA ASN A 138 -25.66 25.28 48.08
C ASN A 138 -24.30 25.03 48.76
N GLN A 139 -24.29 24.75 50.06
CA GLN A 139 -23.03 24.57 50.82
C GLN A 139 -22.28 23.28 50.46
N GLU A 140 -22.98 22.24 50.00
CA GLU A 140 -22.40 20.95 49.61
C GLU A 140 -21.57 21.06 48.33
N ASN A 141 -22.10 21.75 47.33
CA ASN A 141 -21.49 21.97 46.03
C ASN A 141 -20.56 23.21 46.00
N HIS A 142 -20.46 23.95 47.10
CA HIS A 142 -19.64 25.16 47.24
C HIS A 142 -18.23 24.99 46.66
N ASN A 143 -17.52 23.93 47.04
CA ASN A 143 -16.18 23.64 46.52
C ASN A 143 -16.20 23.52 44.99
N VAL A 144 -17.07 22.67 44.45
CA VAL A 144 -17.17 22.40 43.00
C VAL A 144 -17.48 23.67 42.20
N ILE A 145 -18.31 24.56 42.76
CA ILE A 145 -18.64 25.86 42.17
C ILE A 145 -17.39 26.75 42.11
N PHE A 146 -16.63 26.85 43.19
CA PHE A 146 -15.42 27.69 43.24
C PHE A 146 -14.22 27.08 42.51
N ASP A 147 -14.11 25.76 42.42
CA ASP A 147 -13.12 25.07 41.60
C ASP A 147 -13.39 25.30 40.11
N LEU A 148 -14.66 25.22 39.68
CA LEU A 148 -15.06 25.56 38.31
C LEU A 148 -14.88 27.06 38.00
N PHE A 149 -15.20 27.94 38.95
CA PHE A 149 -14.94 29.39 38.82
C PHE A 149 -13.44 29.67 38.60
N HIS A 150 -12.55 29.11 39.43
CA HIS A 150 -11.12 29.40 39.41
C HIS A 150 -10.27 28.61 38.39
N SER A 151 -10.77 27.50 37.85
CA SER A 151 -9.98 26.67 36.93
C SER A 151 -9.75 27.36 35.58
N ASN A 152 -8.63 27.04 34.93
CA ASN A 152 -8.28 27.58 33.63
C ASN A 152 -8.85 26.66 32.52
N GLU A 153 -9.70 27.20 31.65
CA GLU A 153 -10.37 26.42 30.59
C GLU A 153 -9.38 25.84 29.58
N ASN A 154 -8.31 26.57 29.23
CA ASN A 154 -7.28 26.08 28.32
C ASN A 154 -6.49 24.93 28.95
N GLN A 155 -6.20 25.01 30.25
CA GLN A 155 -5.55 23.92 30.99
C GLN A 155 -6.46 22.70 31.13
N TYR A 156 -7.75 22.90 31.42
CA TYR A 156 -8.75 21.83 31.47
C TYR A 156 -8.86 21.11 30.11
N ASN A 157 -9.03 21.88 29.03
CA ASN A 157 -9.14 21.34 27.68
C ASN A 157 -7.87 20.59 27.26
N SER A 158 -6.69 21.13 27.56
CA SER A 158 -5.39 20.50 27.30
C SER A 158 -5.24 19.16 28.06
N ASN A 159 -5.58 19.13 29.35
CA ASN A 159 -5.53 17.90 30.15
C ASN A 159 -6.46 16.79 29.59
N ILE A 160 -7.67 17.15 29.14
CA ILE A 160 -8.60 16.19 28.52
C ILE A 160 -8.12 15.74 27.13
N GLN A 161 -7.55 16.63 26.33
CA GLN A 161 -6.95 16.28 25.02
C GLN A 161 -5.75 15.35 25.18
N GLN A 162 -4.89 15.58 26.18
CA GLN A 162 -3.78 14.68 26.50
C GLN A 162 -4.30 13.28 26.82
N LYS A 163 -5.37 13.15 27.61
CA LYS A 163 -5.96 11.83 27.93
C LYS A 163 -6.58 11.12 26.74
N LEU A 164 -7.16 11.85 25.78
CA LEU A 164 -7.60 11.28 24.51
C LEU A 164 -6.42 10.74 23.70
N TYR A 165 -5.30 11.48 23.67
CA TYR A 165 -4.07 11.05 22.99
C TYR A 165 -3.40 9.85 23.67
N GLU A 166 -3.37 9.80 25.01
CA GLU A 166 -2.93 8.66 25.82
C GLU A 166 -3.74 7.39 25.49
N LEU A 167 -5.08 7.51 25.39
CA LEU A 167 -5.98 6.43 24.97
C LEU A 167 -5.65 5.95 23.55
N PHE A 168 -5.60 6.85 22.57
CA PHE A 168 -5.32 6.50 21.17
C PHE A 168 -3.97 5.81 21.01
N THR A 169 -2.93 6.31 21.71
CA THR A 169 -1.59 5.73 21.71
C THR A 169 -1.59 4.33 22.34
N THR A 170 -2.32 4.14 23.43
CA THR A 170 -2.44 2.86 24.13
C THR A 170 -3.14 1.81 23.27
N VAL A 171 -4.26 2.16 22.63
CA VAL A 171 -5.00 1.27 21.72
C VAL A 171 -4.17 0.91 20.50
N ASN A 172 -3.56 1.90 19.82
CA ASN A 172 -2.72 1.64 18.64
C ASN A 172 -1.52 0.73 18.99
N LYS A 173 -0.86 0.94 20.13
CA LYS A 173 0.23 0.09 20.61
C LYS A 173 -0.22 -1.33 20.94
N PHE A 174 -1.41 -1.50 21.52
CA PHE A 174 -2.00 -2.82 21.78
C PHE A 174 -2.30 -3.59 20.47
N LEU A 175 -2.81 -2.91 19.45
CA LEU A 175 -3.07 -3.52 18.14
C LEU A 175 -1.77 -3.94 17.42
N GLN A 176 -0.73 -3.10 17.46
CA GLN A 176 0.63 -3.44 17.00
C GLN A 176 1.17 -4.69 17.73
N GLN A 177 1.02 -4.76 19.05
CA GLN A 177 1.45 -5.91 19.87
C GLN A 177 0.68 -7.22 19.61
N LYS A 178 -0.42 -7.19 18.85
CA LYS A 178 -1.25 -8.35 18.50
C LYS A 178 -1.03 -8.81 17.05
N ASP A 179 0.03 -8.34 16.38
CA ASP A 179 0.37 -8.60 14.96
C ASP A 179 -0.74 -8.18 13.96
N LEU A 180 -1.66 -7.30 14.38
CA LEU A 180 -2.70 -6.70 13.53
C LEU A 180 -2.14 -5.56 12.65
N ASN A 181 -1.12 -5.87 11.88
CA ASN A 181 -0.45 -4.99 10.93
C ASN A 181 -0.01 -5.81 9.72
N VAL A 182 -0.81 -5.81 8.64
CA VAL A 182 -0.63 -6.70 7.47
C VAL A 182 0.80 -6.66 6.90
N TYR A 183 1.44 -5.50 6.88
CA TYR A 183 2.82 -5.36 6.39
C TYR A 183 3.83 -6.08 7.30
N GLU A 184 3.63 -6.01 8.61
CA GLU A 184 4.47 -6.64 9.63
C GLU A 184 4.19 -8.13 9.75
N THR A 185 2.94 -8.56 9.61
CA THR A 185 2.57 -9.98 9.42
C THR A 185 3.27 -10.55 8.18
N LEU A 186 3.24 -9.86 7.04
CA LEU A 186 3.93 -10.29 5.81
C LEU A 186 5.46 -10.34 6.00
N GLN A 187 6.07 -9.36 6.68
CA GLN A 187 7.50 -9.39 7.01
C GLN A 187 7.84 -10.55 7.96
N ASN A 188 7.00 -10.84 8.95
CA ASN A 188 7.22 -11.92 9.91
C ASN A 188 6.98 -13.31 9.29
N GLN A 189 6.00 -13.47 8.38
CA GLN A 189 5.85 -14.68 7.57
C GLN A 189 7.01 -14.85 6.59
N LYS A 190 7.50 -13.77 5.95
CA LYS A 190 8.71 -13.82 5.12
C LYS A 190 9.94 -14.28 5.91
N LYS A 191 10.16 -13.76 7.12
CA LYS A 191 11.25 -14.22 8.01
C LYS A 191 11.10 -15.71 8.39
N LYS A 192 9.88 -16.19 8.64
CA LYS A 192 9.63 -17.62 8.90
C LYS A 192 9.96 -18.47 7.67
N PHE A 193 9.55 -18.04 6.47
CA PHE A 193 9.93 -18.70 5.22
C PHE A 193 11.45 -18.74 5.03
N GLN A 194 12.16 -17.63 5.24
CA GLN A 194 13.62 -17.58 5.17
C GLN A 194 14.29 -18.50 6.22
N ALA A 195 13.76 -18.57 7.44
CA ALA A 195 14.25 -19.49 8.48
C ALA A 195 13.87 -20.97 8.24
N LEU A 196 12.93 -21.26 7.32
CA LEU A 196 12.63 -22.58 6.78
C LEU A 196 13.57 -22.91 5.61
N GLU A 197 13.78 -21.97 4.70
CA GLU A 197 14.71 -22.04 3.58
C GLU A 197 16.16 -22.28 4.06
N GLU A 198 16.62 -21.58 5.10
CA GLU A 198 17.92 -21.85 5.74
C GLU A 198 18.02 -23.26 6.34
N LYS A 199 16.91 -23.82 6.84
CA LYS A 199 16.86 -25.21 7.35
C LYS A 199 16.85 -26.23 6.21
N VAL A 200 16.17 -25.94 5.09
CA VAL A 200 16.26 -26.72 3.85
C VAL A 200 17.71 -26.76 3.40
N ILE A 201 18.36 -25.60 3.22
CA ILE A 201 19.75 -25.48 2.79
C ILE A 201 20.73 -26.16 3.78
N ALA A 202 20.38 -26.26 5.06
CA ALA A 202 21.15 -27.03 6.05
C ALA A 202 20.98 -28.56 5.92
N LEU A 203 19.78 -29.03 5.57
CA LEU A 203 19.47 -30.46 5.32
C LEU A 203 19.98 -30.92 3.94
N GLU A 204 19.90 -30.06 2.92
CA GLU A 204 20.40 -30.28 1.55
C GLU A 204 21.93 -30.35 1.45
N ARG A 205 22.67 -30.22 2.56
CA ARG A 205 24.13 -30.43 2.63
C ARG A 205 24.43 -31.85 3.12
N PRO A 206 24.52 -32.88 2.25
CA PRO A 206 24.52 -34.28 2.68
C PRO A 206 25.84 -34.69 3.35
N PHE A 207 26.90 -33.88 3.18
CA PHE A 207 28.28 -34.18 3.55
C PHE A 207 28.74 -33.69 4.93
N ASN A 208 27.88 -32.95 5.66
CA ASN A 208 28.21 -32.41 6.99
C ASN A 208 27.66 -33.22 8.16
N ILE A 209 26.51 -33.88 8.00
CA ILE A 209 25.84 -34.57 9.12
C ILE A 209 26.61 -35.83 9.54
N ASN A 210 27.06 -36.65 8.58
CA ASN A 210 27.56 -37.98 8.89
C ASN A 210 29.08 -38.05 9.15
N LYS A 211 29.53 -37.39 10.23
CA LYS A 211 30.88 -37.59 10.80
C LYS A 211 31.16 -39.06 11.10
N LEU A 212 30.15 -39.82 11.53
CA LEU A 212 30.26 -41.24 11.85
C LEU A 212 30.65 -42.06 10.61
N LEU A 213 30.00 -41.82 9.46
CA LEU A 213 30.27 -42.51 8.20
C LEU A 213 31.65 -42.16 7.61
N LYS A 214 32.14 -40.92 7.80
CA LYS A 214 33.55 -40.59 7.54
C LYS A 214 34.50 -41.38 8.45
N PHE A 215 34.17 -41.54 9.74
CA PHE A 215 34.98 -42.31 10.68
C PHE A 215 35.01 -43.82 10.35
N THR A 216 33.86 -44.44 10.05
CA THR A 216 33.82 -45.86 9.68
C THR A 216 34.55 -46.13 8.37
N PHE A 217 34.42 -45.24 7.36
CA PHE A 217 35.17 -45.37 6.12
C PHE A 217 36.69 -45.27 6.34
N ILE A 218 37.15 -44.37 7.22
CA ILE A 218 38.56 -44.26 7.61
C ILE A 218 39.03 -45.52 8.37
N ILE A 219 38.24 -46.05 9.29
CA ILE A 219 38.57 -47.28 10.04
C ILE A 219 38.67 -48.49 9.09
N ILE A 220 37.74 -48.62 8.14
CA ILE A 220 37.78 -49.66 7.10
C ILE A 220 39.05 -49.51 6.24
N LEU A 221 39.40 -48.28 5.84
CA LEU A 221 40.63 -48.02 5.10
C LEU A 221 41.88 -48.44 5.91
N MET A 222 41.95 -48.08 7.20
CA MET A 222 43.07 -48.46 8.07
C MET A 222 43.20 -49.97 8.23
N LEU A 223 42.10 -50.70 8.40
CA LEU A 223 42.10 -52.17 8.52
C LEU A 223 42.56 -52.86 7.22
N LEU A 224 42.17 -52.33 6.06
CA LEU A 224 42.63 -52.82 4.76
C LEU A 224 44.14 -52.54 4.57
N PHE A 225 44.60 -51.34 4.91
CA PHE A 225 46.03 -50.99 4.82
C PHE A 225 46.91 -51.75 5.81
N SER A 226 46.45 -52.01 7.04
CA SER A 226 47.23 -52.79 8.02
C SER A 226 47.46 -54.22 7.54
N ASN A 227 46.42 -54.89 7.02
CA ASN A 227 46.56 -56.25 6.52
C ASN A 227 47.48 -56.31 5.28
N PHE A 228 47.39 -55.31 4.39
CA PHE A 228 48.25 -55.23 3.20
C PHE A 228 49.74 -55.05 3.54
N ILE A 229 50.06 -54.32 4.61
CA ILE A 229 51.45 -54.09 5.06
C ILE A 229 52.03 -55.35 5.74
N PHE A 230 51.24 -56.04 6.57
CA PHE A 230 51.72 -57.22 7.33
C PHE A 230 51.91 -58.49 6.48
N GLN A 231 51.25 -58.64 5.33
CA GLN A 231 51.37 -59.85 4.49
C GLN A 231 52.70 -60.00 3.71
N SER A 232 53.58 -58.99 3.74
CA SER A 232 54.75 -58.92 2.84
C SER A 232 55.90 -59.92 3.10
N ASN A 233 55.93 -60.64 4.22
CA ASN A 233 57.18 -61.20 4.76
C ASN A 233 57.20 -62.68 5.22
N ASN A 234 56.19 -63.51 4.90
CA ASN A 234 56.23 -64.96 5.23
C ASN A 234 55.69 -65.86 4.11
N SER A 235 56.60 -66.48 3.35
CA SER A 235 56.29 -67.29 2.16
C SER A 235 55.99 -68.77 2.47
N SER A 236 54.97 -69.06 3.29
CA SER A 236 54.48 -70.43 3.52
C SER A 236 53.03 -70.45 4.04
N GLY A 237 52.03 -70.50 3.15
CA GLY A 237 50.63 -70.31 3.59
C GLY A 237 49.48 -70.63 2.63
N ASN A 238 49.66 -71.49 1.61
CA ASN A 238 48.61 -71.78 0.60
C ASN A 238 47.27 -72.35 1.13
N VAL A 239 47.20 -72.73 2.41
CA VAL A 239 45.94 -73.12 3.08
C VAL A 239 45.27 -71.91 3.75
N VAL A 240 46.04 -71.09 4.48
CA VAL A 240 45.54 -69.91 5.23
C VAL A 240 44.86 -68.90 4.31
N LEU A 241 45.45 -68.67 3.12
CA LEU A 241 44.92 -67.74 2.11
C LEU A 241 43.47 -68.03 1.69
N LYS A 242 42.99 -69.28 1.75
CA LYS A 242 41.61 -69.62 1.38
C LYS A 242 40.59 -69.23 2.45
N ASP A 243 40.94 -69.37 3.72
CA ASP A 243 40.06 -68.99 4.82
C ASP A 243 40.10 -67.47 5.06
N GLU A 244 41.24 -66.80 4.84
CA GLU A 244 41.30 -65.33 4.74
C GLU A 244 40.42 -64.79 3.61
N GLN A 245 40.48 -65.38 2.41
CA GLN A 245 39.60 -64.98 1.30
C GLN A 245 38.11 -65.16 1.63
N LYS A 246 37.73 -66.27 2.27
CA LYS A 246 36.35 -66.46 2.78
C LYS A 246 35.94 -65.39 3.77
N LEU A 247 36.81 -65.07 4.73
CA LEU A 247 36.53 -64.06 5.76
C LEU A 247 36.39 -62.66 5.15
N ILE A 248 37.24 -62.30 4.19
CA ILE A 248 37.16 -61.03 3.45
C ILE A 248 35.85 -60.94 2.66
N GLU A 249 35.43 -62.00 1.98
CA GLU A 249 34.19 -61.97 1.20
C GLU A 249 32.94 -61.97 2.09
N GLN A 250 32.96 -62.65 3.25
CA GLN A 250 31.91 -62.49 4.27
C GLN A 250 31.84 -61.04 4.81
N ILE A 251 32.99 -60.43 5.13
CA ILE A 251 33.05 -59.05 5.62
C ILE A 251 32.51 -58.07 4.57
N LYS A 252 32.88 -58.22 3.29
CA LYS A 252 32.27 -57.46 2.18
C LYS A 252 30.75 -57.63 2.18
N GLN A 253 30.26 -58.87 2.24
CA GLN A 253 28.84 -59.16 2.13
C GLN A 253 28.04 -58.53 3.28
N THR A 254 28.49 -58.67 4.53
CA THR A 254 27.88 -58.02 5.69
C THR A 254 27.96 -56.49 5.63
N VAL A 255 29.08 -55.91 5.18
CA VAL A 255 29.20 -54.45 4.98
C VAL A 255 28.24 -53.97 3.89
N GLN A 256 28.09 -54.71 2.80
CA GLN A 256 27.19 -54.36 1.70
C GLN A 256 25.71 -54.48 2.10
N GLU A 257 25.34 -55.48 2.91
CA GLU A 257 24.00 -55.61 3.50
C GLU A 257 23.69 -54.49 4.52
N GLN A 258 24.65 -54.12 5.38
CA GLN A 258 24.48 -52.98 6.29
C GLN A 258 24.38 -51.65 5.53
N MET A 259 25.13 -51.49 4.44
CA MET A 259 25.10 -50.27 3.62
C MET A 259 23.76 -50.13 2.88
N THR A 260 23.18 -51.22 2.34
CA THR A 260 21.85 -51.15 1.69
C THR A 260 20.72 -50.97 2.69
N LEU A 261 20.79 -51.59 3.88
CA LEU A 261 19.85 -51.32 4.97
C LEU A 261 19.88 -49.85 5.41
N LEU A 262 21.07 -49.28 5.62
CA LEU A 262 21.22 -47.87 5.99
C LEU A 262 20.71 -46.92 4.89
N GLN A 263 20.98 -47.23 3.61
CA GLN A 263 20.44 -46.47 2.47
C GLN A 263 18.91 -46.54 2.41
N LEU A 264 18.31 -47.71 2.70
CA LEU A 264 16.85 -47.89 2.69
C LEU A 264 16.18 -47.13 3.83
N ASP A 265 16.71 -47.21 5.05
CA ASP A 265 16.21 -46.46 6.21
C ASP A 265 16.33 -44.94 5.98
N THR A 266 17.50 -44.47 5.54
CA THR A 266 17.70 -43.04 5.18
C THR A 266 16.69 -42.59 4.11
N LYS A 267 16.44 -43.41 3.08
CA LYS A 267 15.44 -43.11 2.05
C LYS A 267 14.03 -43.00 2.64
N ASN A 268 13.64 -43.94 3.51
CA ASN A 268 12.32 -43.95 4.13
C ASN A 268 12.08 -42.70 5.00
N GLN A 269 13.09 -42.30 5.79
CA GLN A 269 13.03 -41.07 6.61
C GLN A 269 12.92 -39.81 5.74
N ILE A 270 13.62 -39.75 4.59
CA ILE A 270 13.48 -38.66 3.61
C ILE A 270 12.07 -38.63 3.01
N GLU A 271 11.51 -39.78 2.64
CA GLU A 271 10.15 -39.89 2.09
C GLU A 271 9.08 -39.48 3.13
N GLU A 272 9.25 -39.84 4.41
CA GLU A 272 8.36 -39.43 5.50
C GLU A 272 8.42 -37.92 5.76
N MET A 273 9.62 -37.35 5.89
CA MET A 273 9.79 -35.90 6.06
C MET A 273 9.17 -35.12 4.88
N LYS A 274 9.46 -35.56 3.64
CA LYS A 274 8.89 -35.01 2.41
C LYS A 274 7.36 -35.03 2.43
N ASN A 275 6.74 -36.15 2.79
CA ASN A 275 5.28 -36.27 2.83
C ASN A 275 4.65 -35.35 3.88
N LYS A 276 5.22 -35.31 5.09
CA LYS A 276 4.76 -34.40 6.16
C LYS A 276 4.86 -32.93 5.74
N TRP A 277 5.96 -32.54 5.10
CA TRP A 277 6.14 -31.18 4.58
C TRP A 277 5.19 -30.87 3.42
N PHE A 278 4.87 -31.85 2.58
CA PHE A 278 3.91 -31.67 1.48
C PHE A 278 2.51 -31.34 2.02
N GLU A 279 2.10 -31.95 3.15
CA GLU A 279 0.86 -31.57 3.83
C GLU A 279 0.90 -30.15 4.42
N GLU A 280 2.00 -29.74 5.06
CA GLU A 280 2.16 -28.39 5.61
C GLU A 280 2.12 -27.33 4.49
N ILE A 281 2.82 -27.60 3.37
CA ILE A 281 2.80 -26.75 2.16
C ILE A 281 1.41 -26.71 1.51
N ILE A 282 0.66 -27.82 1.46
CA ILE A 282 -0.73 -27.81 0.96
C ILE A 282 -1.62 -26.91 1.83
N LYS A 283 -1.51 -27.00 3.16
CA LYS A 283 -2.29 -26.16 4.09
C LYS A 283 -1.97 -24.67 3.91
N ASP A 284 -0.70 -24.31 3.73
CA ASP A 284 -0.30 -22.94 3.41
C ASP A 284 -0.80 -22.48 2.02
N ILE A 285 -0.80 -23.34 1.01
CA ILE A 285 -1.36 -23.04 -0.32
C ILE A 285 -2.87 -22.83 -0.26
N GLU A 286 -3.61 -23.60 0.54
CA GLU A 286 -5.05 -23.43 0.74
C GLU A 286 -5.37 -22.14 1.52
N TYR A 287 -4.58 -21.82 2.55
CA TYR A 287 -4.65 -20.54 3.26
C TYR A 287 -4.40 -19.35 2.32
N ILE A 288 -3.38 -19.43 1.44
CA ILE A 288 -3.09 -18.39 0.44
C ILE A 288 -4.23 -18.25 -0.58
N LYS A 289 -4.87 -19.35 -1.02
CA LYS A 289 -6.07 -19.29 -1.89
C LYS A 289 -7.23 -18.57 -1.19
N LEU A 290 -7.52 -18.92 0.07
CA LEU A 290 -8.56 -18.29 0.89
C LEU A 290 -8.29 -16.80 1.13
N PHE A 291 -7.04 -16.43 1.44
CA PHE A 291 -6.62 -15.04 1.57
C PHE A 291 -6.84 -14.25 0.28
N ASN A 292 -6.40 -14.76 -0.87
CA ASN A 292 -6.59 -14.11 -2.16
C ASN A 292 -8.08 -13.93 -2.52
N GLN A 293 -8.95 -14.86 -2.11
CA GLN A 293 -10.40 -14.71 -2.24
C GLN A 293 -10.96 -13.60 -1.35
N LYS A 294 -10.58 -13.54 -0.07
CA LYS A 294 -11.03 -12.48 0.85
C LYS A 294 -10.49 -11.10 0.45
N LEU A 295 -9.23 -10.99 0.06
CA LEU A 295 -8.63 -9.76 -0.47
C LEU A 295 -9.38 -9.25 -1.71
N LYS A 296 -9.80 -10.15 -2.61
CA LYS A 296 -10.61 -9.78 -3.79
C LYS A 296 -11.98 -9.19 -3.40
N ILE A 297 -12.61 -9.68 -2.32
CA ILE A 297 -13.85 -9.12 -1.78
C ILE A 297 -13.59 -7.72 -1.19
N GLU A 298 -12.55 -7.55 -0.38
CA GLU A 298 -12.18 -6.26 0.21
C GLU A 298 -11.82 -5.21 -0.84
N ILE A 299 -11.14 -5.59 -1.93
CA ILE A 299 -10.87 -4.72 -3.09
C ILE A 299 -12.17 -4.28 -3.78
N LEU A 300 -13.17 -5.16 -3.92
CA LEU A 300 -14.47 -4.80 -4.49
C LEU A 300 -15.28 -3.87 -3.56
N GLU A 301 -15.20 -4.08 -2.23
CA GLU A 301 -15.77 -3.13 -1.26
C GLU A 301 -15.09 -1.76 -1.31
N LEU A 302 -13.75 -1.73 -1.39
CA LEU A 302 -12.96 -0.51 -1.51
C LEU A 302 -13.26 0.22 -2.83
N GLN A 303 -13.36 -0.49 -3.95
CA GLN A 303 -13.74 0.10 -5.25
C GLN A 303 -15.16 0.68 -5.20
N LYS A 304 -16.11 0.01 -4.53
CA LYS A 304 -17.45 0.55 -4.31
C LYS A 304 -17.41 1.81 -3.44
N SER A 305 -16.76 1.74 -2.28
CA SER A 305 -16.64 2.87 -1.36
C SER A 305 -15.91 4.06 -1.98
N TYR A 306 -14.87 3.81 -2.78
CA TYR A 306 -14.15 4.84 -3.52
C TYR A 306 -15.00 5.45 -4.64
N LYS A 307 -15.82 4.66 -5.34
CA LYS A 307 -16.80 5.18 -6.31
C LYS A 307 -17.86 6.05 -5.64
N ASP A 308 -18.40 5.61 -4.51
CA ASP A 308 -19.40 6.37 -3.75
C ASP A 308 -18.78 7.66 -3.17
N HIS A 309 -17.55 7.60 -2.68
CA HIS A 309 -16.78 8.78 -2.26
C HIS A 309 -16.43 9.71 -3.44
N PHE A 310 -16.04 9.18 -4.60
CA PHE A 310 -15.76 9.97 -5.81
C PHE A 310 -17.02 10.68 -6.33
N ASN A 311 -18.20 10.05 -6.23
CA ASN A 311 -19.47 10.70 -6.56
C ASN A 311 -19.76 11.87 -5.60
N ALA A 312 -19.55 11.68 -4.29
CA ALA A 312 -19.70 12.75 -3.30
C ALA A 312 -18.64 13.87 -3.48
N GLN A 313 -17.39 13.48 -3.75
CA GLN A 313 -16.29 14.41 -4.01
C GLN A 313 -16.47 15.13 -5.34
N SER A 314 -17.12 14.54 -6.34
CA SER A 314 -17.51 15.23 -7.58
C SER A 314 -18.57 16.30 -7.32
N LEU A 315 -19.56 16.04 -6.45
CA LEU A 315 -20.49 17.07 -5.97
C LEU A 315 -19.74 18.21 -5.25
N ILE A 316 -18.82 17.88 -4.35
CA ILE A 316 -18.00 18.86 -3.61
C ILE A 316 -17.11 19.65 -4.57
N ASN A 317 -16.44 18.99 -5.50
CA ASN A 317 -15.54 19.59 -6.50
C ASN A 317 -16.30 20.49 -7.47
N ASN A 318 -17.55 20.20 -7.82
CA ASN A 318 -18.38 21.10 -8.62
C ASN A 318 -18.74 22.38 -7.84
N ASN A 319 -19.12 22.24 -6.56
CA ASN A 319 -19.36 23.39 -5.68
C ASN A 319 -18.09 24.21 -5.42
N GLN A 320 -16.94 23.55 -5.28
CA GLN A 320 -15.63 24.18 -5.15
C GLN A 320 -15.17 24.80 -6.48
N LYS A 321 -15.48 24.22 -7.64
CA LYS A 321 -15.19 24.80 -8.96
C LYS A 321 -15.92 26.13 -9.13
N ILE A 322 -17.18 26.22 -8.71
CA ILE A 322 -17.93 27.48 -8.68
C ILE A 322 -17.24 28.50 -7.74
N GLN A 323 -16.72 28.07 -6.58
CA GLN A 323 -15.94 28.97 -5.69
C GLN A 323 -14.58 29.37 -6.29
N ILE A 324 -13.91 28.46 -6.99
CA ILE A 324 -12.62 28.66 -7.65
C ILE A 324 -12.80 29.60 -8.84
N GLU A 325 -13.82 29.47 -9.68
CA GLU A 325 -14.11 30.40 -10.79
C GLU A 325 -14.36 31.83 -10.30
N ASN A 326 -15.05 31.99 -9.16
CA ASN A 326 -15.22 33.28 -8.49
C ASN A 326 -13.89 33.83 -7.92
N LEU A 327 -13.06 32.96 -7.32
CA LEU A 327 -11.73 33.33 -6.83
C LEU A 327 -10.73 33.62 -7.96
N GLU A 328 -10.82 32.93 -9.10
CA GLU A 328 -10.02 33.14 -10.31
C GLU A 328 -10.36 34.47 -10.97
N GLN A 329 -11.62 34.91 -10.99
CA GLN A 329 -11.94 36.29 -11.38
C GLN A 329 -11.28 37.32 -10.46
N GLN A 330 -11.29 37.10 -9.14
CA GLN A 330 -10.57 37.97 -8.21
C GLN A 330 -9.04 37.91 -8.42
N PHE A 331 -8.51 36.71 -8.67
CA PHE A 331 -7.08 36.48 -8.91
C PHE A 331 -6.62 37.08 -10.23
N GLN A 332 -7.43 37.05 -11.30
CA GLN A 332 -7.11 37.69 -12.58
C GLN A 332 -7.04 39.21 -12.43
N ASN A 333 -7.99 39.82 -11.70
CA ASN A 333 -7.96 41.25 -11.37
C ASN A 333 -6.70 41.63 -10.55
N GLN A 334 -6.30 40.80 -9.59
CA GLN A 334 -5.04 41.00 -8.85
C GLN A 334 -3.79 40.69 -9.69
N THR A 335 -3.85 39.72 -10.60
CA THR A 335 -2.74 39.32 -11.48
C THR A 335 -2.45 40.40 -12.52
N GLN A 336 -3.45 41.10 -13.04
CA GLN A 336 -3.23 42.31 -13.84
C GLN A 336 -2.52 43.41 -13.03
N MET A 337 -2.83 43.54 -11.73
CA MET A 337 -2.12 44.45 -10.82
C MET A 337 -0.66 44.03 -10.62
N ILE A 338 -0.40 42.72 -10.47
CA ILE A 338 0.95 42.15 -10.28
C ILE A 338 1.78 42.19 -11.57
N PHE A 339 1.18 41.93 -12.74
CA PHE A 339 1.86 42.00 -14.04
C PHE A 339 2.38 43.42 -14.34
N ASN A 340 1.61 44.45 -13.94
CA ASN A 340 2.03 45.86 -13.96
C ASN A 340 3.15 46.22 -12.96
N LEU A 341 3.47 45.33 -12.01
CA LEU A 341 4.63 45.42 -11.13
C LEU A 341 5.80 44.57 -11.65
N ASP A 342 5.55 43.40 -12.23
CA ASP A 342 6.57 42.48 -12.73
C ASP A 342 7.34 43.04 -13.95
N ILE A 343 6.65 43.81 -14.81
CA ILE A 343 7.28 44.60 -15.89
C ILE A 343 8.33 45.60 -15.35
N LYS A 344 8.27 45.99 -14.06
CA LYS A 344 9.31 46.83 -13.42
C LYS A 344 10.49 46.01 -12.88
N PHE A 345 10.33 44.70 -12.69
CA PHE A 345 11.31 43.84 -12.01
C PHE A 345 12.28 43.12 -12.95
N GLN A 346 11.92 42.90 -14.23
CA GLN A 346 12.74 42.17 -15.21
C GLN A 346 14.01 42.91 -15.70
N ASN A 347 14.46 43.95 -14.99
CA ASN A 347 15.65 44.76 -15.30
C ASN A 347 16.94 44.34 -14.54
N TYR A 348 16.96 43.20 -13.84
CA TYR A 348 18.12 42.72 -13.07
C TYR A 348 18.59 41.31 -13.47
N SER A 349 19.88 41.19 -13.87
CA SER A 349 20.79 40.01 -13.82
C SER A 349 20.18 38.60 -13.98
N LYS A 350 20.45 37.76 -15.00
CA LYS A 350 21.65 37.47 -15.84
C LYS A 350 22.89 36.92 -15.10
N ASP A 351 23.57 35.97 -15.77
CA ASP A 351 24.84 35.24 -15.44
C ASP A 351 24.78 34.17 -14.31
N LYS A 352 25.52 33.03 -14.31
CA LYS A 352 26.35 32.32 -15.33
C LYS A 352 26.71 30.85 -14.94
N TYR A 353 26.94 29.99 -15.95
CA TYR A 353 28.14 29.13 -16.27
C TYR A 353 29.16 28.75 -15.13
N GLN A 354 29.89 27.62 -15.08
CA GLN A 354 30.10 26.34 -15.86
C GLN A 354 31.18 25.45 -15.11
N PHE A 355 31.71 24.24 -15.43
CA PHE A 355 31.47 23.07 -16.34
C PHE A 355 32.42 21.87 -15.94
N GLN A 356 32.16 20.61 -16.37
CA GLN A 356 33.15 19.51 -16.71
C GLN A 356 34.12 18.95 -15.61
N GLU A 357 34.94 17.86 -15.72
CA GLU A 357 35.02 16.63 -16.59
C GLU A 357 35.98 15.52 -16.04
N LYS A 358 35.76 14.24 -16.43
CA LYS A 358 36.76 13.14 -16.75
C LYS A 358 37.80 12.72 -15.67
N LYS A 359 38.65 11.67 -15.77
CA LYS A 359 38.90 10.45 -16.62
C LYS A 359 39.62 9.42 -15.67
N ASP A 360 39.50 8.07 -15.65
CA ASP A 360 39.61 6.99 -16.67
C ASP A 360 40.97 6.22 -16.62
N ILE A 361 41.00 4.99 -17.17
CA ILE A 361 42.16 4.14 -17.59
C ILE A 361 42.63 2.93 -16.71
N ASN A 362 42.36 1.72 -17.25
CA ASN A 362 43.07 0.41 -17.25
C ASN A 362 43.84 -0.18 -16.04
N THR A 363 43.66 -1.50 -15.88
CA THR A 363 44.72 -2.46 -15.52
C THR A 363 44.55 -3.71 -16.40
N ARG A 364 45.57 -4.09 -17.19
CA ARG A 364 45.37 -4.96 -18.37
C ARG A 364 45.96 -6.38 -18.30
N GLU A 365 46.58 -6.77 -17.18
CA GLU A 365 47.23 -8.08 -17.04
C GLU A 365 46.36 -9.17 -16.40
N ILE A 366 45.26 -8.79 -15.72
CA ILE A 366 44.31 -9.76 -15.14
C ILE A 366 43.48 -10.48 -16.24
N GLN A 367 43.39 -9.89 -17.43
CA GLN A 367 42.51 -10.35 -18.52
C GLN A 367 42.91 -11.71 -19.12
N ALA A 368 44.17 -12.14 -19.00
CA ALA A 368 44.65 -13.40 -19.58
C ALA A 368 44.18 -14.64 -18.78
N GLN A 369 44.36 -14.64 -17.46
CA GLN A 369 43.96 -15.76 -16.59
C GLN A 369 42.45 -15.81 -16.36
N ILE A 370 41.77 -14.66 -16.41
CA ILE A 370 40.30 -14.61 -16.33
C ILE A 370 39.64 -15.34 -17.51
N LEU A 371 40.25 -15.41 -18.69
CA LEU A 371 39.59 -15.90 -19.91
C LEU A 371 39.21 -17.39 -19.85
N GLU A 372 40.10 -18.24 -19.35
CA GLU A 372 39.93 -19.70 -19.32
C GLU A 372 38.94 -20.12 -18.22
N THR A 373 39.06 -19.55 -17.02
CA THR A 373 38.05 -19.71 -15.97
C THR A 373 36.70 -19.14 -16.41
N ASN A 374 36.68 -18.05 -17.18
CA ASN A 374 35.46 -17.51 -17.76
C ASN A 374 34.80 -18.43 -18.77
N GLU A 375 35.45 -19.38 -19.45
CA GLU A 375 34.73 -20.30 -20.34
C GLU A 375 33.92 -21.34 -19.54
N GLN A 376 34.54 -21.95 -18.52
CA GLN A 376 33.83 -22.91 -17.66
C GLN A 376 32.81 -22.22 -16.75
N VAL A 377 33.15 -21.04 -16.22
CA VAL A 377 32.19 -20.19 -15.51
C VAL A 377 31.13 -19.64 -16.46
N LYS A 378 31.41 -19.34 -17.74
CA LYS A 378 30.35 -19.04 -18.73
C LYS A 378 29.46 -20.24 -18.96
N GLU A 379 29.93 -21.47 -19.03
CA GLU A 379 29.04 -22.61 -19.29
C GLU A 379 28.16 -22.91 -18.06
N ALA A 380 28.74 -22.90 -16.86
CA ALA A 380 28.01 -23.07 -15.61
C ALA A 380 27.06 -21.88 -15.34
N ASN A 381 27.52 -20.64 -15.56
CA ASN A 381 26.71 -19.43 -15.47
C ASN A 381 25.75 -19.31 -16.66
N LEU A 382 25.93 -19.94 -17.81
CA LEU A 382 24.94 -19.96 -18.88
C LEU A 382 23.84 -20.96 -18.55
N LYS A 383 24.16 -22.11 -17.96
CA LYS A 383 23.15 -23.04 -17.43
C LYS A 383 22.41 -22.43 -16.24
N PHE A 384 23.14 -21.78 -15.32
CA PHE A 384 22.55 -21.06 -14.19
C PHE A 384 21.81 -19.80 -14.61
N GLN A 385 22.26 -19.02 -15.60
CA GLN A 385 21.50 -17.90 -16.15
C GLN A 385 20.37 -18.39 -17.05
N THR A 386 20.42 -19.54 -17.71
CA THR A 386 19.22 -20.08 -18.39
C THR A 386 18.19 -20.48 -17.35
N ALA A 387 18.56 -21.26 -16.32
CA ALA A 387 17.65 -21.63 -15.24
C ALA A 387 17.19 -20.41 -14.41
N LEU A 388 18.05 -19.41 -14.19
CA LEU A 388 17.73 -18.19 -13.44
C LEU A 388 17.02 -17.17 -14.33
N GLU A 389 17.18 -17.14 -15.64
CA GLU A 389 16.38 -16.34 -16.58
C GLU A 389 15.09 -17.07 -16.98
N GLU A 390 14.96 -18.39 -16.71
CA GLU A 390 13.70 -19.14 -16.68
C GLU A 390 12.94 -18.88 -15.38
N VAL A 391 13.61 -18.99 -14.22
CA VAL A 391 13.03 -18.62 -12.91
C VAL A 391 12.75 -17.12 -12.84
N ARG A 392 13.58 -16.26 -13.44
CA ARG A 392 13.33 -14.82 -13.58
C ARG A 392 12.36 -14.56 -14.72
N LYS A 393 12.23 -15.34 -15.78
CA LYS A 393 11.06 -15.24 -16.68
C LYS A 393 9.80 -15.57 -15.92
N PHE A 394 9.76 -16.63 -15.13
CA PHE A 394 8.59 -17.00 -14.32
C PHE A 394 8.30 -15.95 -13.23
N VAL A 395 9.32 -15.45 -12.53
CA VAL A 395 9.17 -14.44 -11.47
C VAL A 395 8.93 -13.05 -12.05
N VAL A 396 9.50 -12.67 -13.20
CA VAL A 396 9.15 -11.44 -13.93
C VAL A 396 7.82 -11.59 -14.63
N GLU A 397 7.38 -12.76 -15.08
CA GLU A 397 6.03 -13.00 -15.58
C GLU A 397 5.02 -12.86 -14.43
N LYS A 398 5.27 -13.45 -13.25
CA LYS A 398 4.39 -13.27 -12.08
C LYS A 398 4.49 -11.87 -11.47
N ILE A 399 5.64 -11.20 -11.55
CA ILE A 399 5.79 -9.80 -11.13
C ILE A 399 5.17 -8.86 -12.16
N GLU A 400 5.31 -9.07 -13.46
CA GLU A 400 4.64 -8.30 -14.53
C GLU A 400 3.14 -8.53 -14.47
N ILE A 401 2.64 -9.75 -14.24
CA ILE A 401 1.21 -9.97 -13.96
C ILE A 401 0.77 -9.14 -12.73
N ASN A 402 1.48 -9.19 -11.61
CA ASN A 402 1.12 -8.43 -10.40
C ASN A 402 1.33 -6.91 -10.53
N ARG A 403 2.30 -6.47 -11.34
CA ARG A 403 2.68 -5.08 -11.57
C ARG A 403 1.81 -4.45 -12.66
N HIS A 404 1.38 -5.22 -13.65
CA HIS A 404 0.24 -4.92 -14.49
C HIS A 404 -1.02 -4.74 -13.62
N TYR A 405 -1.32 -5.65 -12.69
CA TYR A 405 -2.49 -5.50 -11.80
C TYR A 405 -2.49 -4.22 -10.94
N TYR A 406 -1.34 -3.58 -10.70
CA TYR A 406 -1.25 -2.31 -9.96
C TYR A 406 -0.88 -1.06 -10.80
N ASN A 407 -0.30 -1.22 -12.00
CA ASN A 407 0.24 -0.12 -12.83
C ASN A 407 0.11 -0.34 -14.35
N ALA A 408 -0.54 -1.40 -14.86
CA ALA A 408 -0.58 -1.78 -16.29
C ALA A 408 -0.83 -0.61 -17.24
N GLN A 409 -1.74 0.28 -16.87
CA GLN A 409 -2.11 1.46 -17.64
C GLN A 409 -0.89 2.29 -18.06
N LEU A 410 0.07 2.52 -17.16
CA LEU A 410 1.32 3.23 -17.48
C LEU A 410 2.35 2.34 -18.21
N GLU A 411 2.24 1.02 -18.10
CA GLU A 411 3.17 0.08 -18.75
C GLU A 411 2.78 -0.28 -20.18
N LEU A 412 1.49 -0.10 -20.53
CA LEU A 412 0.93 -0.22 -21.87
C LEU A 412 1.23 1.01 -22.75
N LEU A 413 1.37 2.19 -22.14
CA LEU A 413 1.61 3.45 -22.85
C LEU A 413 2.89 3.39 -23.69
N GLY A 414 2.78 3.77 -24.96
CA GLY A 414 3.91 3.93 -25.85
C GLY A 414 4.50 2.61 -26.39
N LYS A 415 3.84 1.47 -26.17
CA LYS A 415 4.36 0.15 -26.57
C LYS A 415 3.45 -0.57 -27.56
N ILE A 416 4.08 -1.47 -28.32
CA ILE A 416 3.41 -2.43 -29.20
C ILE A 416 3.50 -3.82 -28.55
N HIS A 417 2.34 -4.45 -28.34
CA HIS A 417 2.17 -5.76 -27.74
C HIS A 417 1.62 -6.76 -28.77
N MET A 418 2.03 -8.02 -28.67
CA MET A 418 1.58 -9.15 -29.49
C MET A 418 0.94 -10.19 -28.56
N ASP A 419 -0.04 -10.95 -29.06
CA ASP A 419 -0.78 -11.99 -28.30
C ASP A 419 -1.25 -11.54 -26.90
N PHE A 420 -1.90 -10.37 -26.82
CA PHE A 420 -2.24 -9.70 -25.56
C PHE A 420 -3.69 -9.98 -25.11
N PRO A 421 -3.93 -10.70 -24.00
CA PRO A 421 -5.28 -11.06 -23.56
C PRO A 421 -6.12 -9.89 -23.04
N PHE A 422 -7.38 -9.80 -23.45
CA PHE A 422 -8.34 -8.78 -23.00
C PHE A 422 -8.57 -8.80 -21.48
N ILE A 423 -8.38 -9.94 -20.81
CA ILE A 423 -8.51 -10.04 -19.35
C ILE A 423 -7.50 -9.14 -18.60
N LEU A 424 -6.35 -8.84 -19.21
CA LEU A 424 -5.37 -7.90 -18.67
C LEU A 424 -5.78 -6.43 -18.85
N LEU A 425 -6.73 -6.13 -19.75
CA LEU A 425 -7.34 -4.80 -19.89
C LEU A 425 -8.50 -4.58 -18.90
N THR A 426 -8.38 -5.13 -17.69
CA THR A 426 -9.37 -4.96 -16.62
C THR A 426 -9.54 -3.46 -16.30
N GLY A 427 -10.77 -2.96 -16.44
CA GLY A 427 -11.13 -1.55 -16.26
C GLY A 427 -11.28 -0.75 -17.56
N PHE A 428 -10.75 -1.23 -18.69
CA PHE A 428 -10.96 -0.57 -19.98
C PHE A 428 -12.38 -0.83 -20.50
N LYS A 429 -13.04 0.23 -20.99
CA LYS A 429 -14.31 0.14 -21.73
C LYS A 429 -14.00 -0.25 -23.18
N ARG A 430 -14.71 -1.24 -23.70
CA ARG A 430 -14.67 -1.63 -25.12
C ARG A 430 -15.52 -0.64 -25.94
N TYR A 431 -14.88 0.09 -26.85
CA TYR A 431 -15.51 1.09 -27.73
C TYR A 431 -15.80 0.55 -29.13
N TYR A 432 -14.95 -0.35 -29.64
CA TYR A 432 -15.15 -1.04 -30.90
C TYR A 432 -14.66 -2.49 -30.81
N LEU A 433 -15.38 -3.42 -31.45
CA LEU A 433 -14.98 -4.81 -31.66
C LEU A 433 -15.85 -5.38 -32.80
N ASN A 434 -15.27 -5.56 -33.99
CA ASN A 434 -15.93 -6.15 -35.16
C ASN A 434 -14.89 -6.85 -36.04
N ASP A 435 -15.31 -7.77 -36.91
CA ASP A 435 -14.44 -8.29 -37.98
C ASP A 435 -14.10 -7.20 -39.03
N PHE A 436 -13.12 -7.48 -39.89
CA PHE A 436 -12.63 -6.52 -40.87
C PHE A 436 -13.53 -6.33 -42.11
N SER A 437 -14.58 -7.13 -42.30
CA SER A 437 -15.58 -6.89 -43.36
C SER A 437 -16.48 -5.69 -43.03
N ILE A 438 -16.62 -5.35 -41.74
CA ILE A 438 -17.46 -4.24 -41.28
C ILE A 438 -16.75 -2.89 -41.49
N LYS A 439 -17.43 -1.97 -42.18
CA LYS A 439 -16.92 -0.62 -42.47
C LYS A 439 -16.67 0.19 -41.19
N PHE A 440 -15.42 0.62 -40.98
CA PHE A 440 -15.05 1.65 -40.00
C PHE A 440 -14.91 3.01 -40.69
N THR A 441 -15.44 4.07 -40.08
CA THR A 441 -15.57 5.41 -40.68
C THR A 441 -14.90 6.47 -39.81
N TYR A 442 -14.53 7.60 -40.40
CA TYR A 442 -14.00 8.74 -39.65
C TYR A 442 -14.97 9.22 -38.55
N ASP A 443 -16.27 9.16 -38.81
CA ASP A 443 -17.29 9.53 -37.82
C ASP A 443 -17.31 8.60 -36.60
N LYS A 444 -16.96 7.31 -36.75
CA LYS A 444 -16.79 6.41 -35.60
C LYS A 444 -15.60 6.81 -34.74
N ILE A 445 -14.52 7.35 -35.33
CA ILE A 445 -13.39 7.92 -34.58
C ILE A 445 -13.85 9.15 -33.80
N ASN A 446 -14.50 10.11 -34.47
CA ASN A 446 -15.04 11.32 -33.83
C ASN A 446 -15.96 10.97 -32.64
N ASN A 447 -16.88 10.01 -32.82
CA ASN A 447 -17.82 9.57 -31.79
C ASN A 447 -17.16 8.83 -30.61
N ILE A 448 -15.98 8.21 -30.82
CA ILE A 448 -15.17 7.62 -29.74
C ILE A 448 -14.39 8.72 -29.03
N GLN A 449 -13.73 9.62 -29.77
CA GLN A 449 -12.92 10.71 -29.23
C GLN A 449 -13.75 11.67 -28.36
N GLN A 450 -15.00 11.95 -28.74
CA GLN A 450 -15.93 12.76 -27.93
C GLN A 450 -16.34 12.12 -26.59
N GLN A 451 -16.14 10.81 -26.40
CA GLN A 451 -16.43 10.09 -25.15
C GLN A 451 -15.20 9.94 -24.23
N LEU A 452 -14.06 10.52 -24.62
CA LEU A 452 -12.78 10.34 -23.95
C LEU A 452 -12.19 11.68 -23.50
N ASN A 453 -11.59 11.70 -22.30
CA ASN A 453 -10.70 12.81 -21.94
C ASN A 453 -9.41 12.70 -22.78
N HIS A 454 -8.68 13.81 -22.96
CA HIS A 454 -7.49 13.79 -23.83
C HIS A 454 -6.39 12.86 -23.31
N GLN A 455 -6.33 12.68 -21.98
CA GLN A 455 -5.40 11.83 -21.26
C GLN A 455 -5.87 10.36 -21.13
N ALA A 456 -6.98 9.98 -21.77
CA ALA A 456 -7.47 8.62 -21.78
C ALA A 456 -6.44 7.70 -22.42
N ILE A 457 -6.25 6.52 -21.86
CA ILE A 457 -5.35 5.52 -22.43
C ILE A 457 -6.17 4.69 -23.40
N VAL A 458 -5.82 4.76 -24.68
CA VAL A 458 -6.54 4.12 -25.79
C VAL A 458 -5.67 3.03 -26.37
N CYS A 459 -6.17 1.80 -26.31
CA CYS A 459 -5.56 0.63 -26.90
C CYS A 459 -6.29 0.28 -28.22
N ILE A 460 -5.53 0.25 -29.32
CA ILE A 460 -6.02 -0.06 -30.67
C ILE A 460 -5.25 -1.27 -31.20
N GLY A 461 -5.91 -2.17 -31.91
CA GLY A 461 -5.25 -3.33 -32.49
C GLY A 461 -6.14 -4.27 -33.30
N GLY A 462 -5.48 -5.29 -33.85
CA GLY A 462 -6.10 -6.39 -34.59
C GLY A 462 -6.27 -7.65 -33.75
N ILE A 463 -7.32 -8.42 -34.04
CA ILE A 463 -7.72 -9.62 -33.31
C ILE A 463 -7.92 -10.81 -34.25
N ASP A 464 -7.86 -12.03 -33.73
CA ASP A 464 -8.31 -13.26 -34.41
C ASP A 464 -9.76 -13.53 -33.95
N MET A 465 -10.69 -13.69 -34.89
CA MET A 465 -12.10 -13.95 -34.60
C MET A 465 -12.36 -15.37 -34.08
N LYS A 466 -11.38 -16.29 -34.21
CA LYS A 466 -11.37 -17.63 -33.58
C LYS A 466 -10.86 -17.59 -32.14
N GLN A 467 -10.09 -16.56 -31.78
CA GLN A 467 -9.67 -16.29 -30.40
C GLN A 467 -10.01 -14.83 -30.03
N PRO A 468 -11.31 -14.48 -29.91
CA PRO A 468 -11.76 -13.11 -29.66
C PRO A 468 -11.60 -12.69 -28.18
N ASP A 469 -10.72 -13.35 -27.43
CA ASP A 469 -10.35 -13.04 -26.04
C ASP A 469 -9.05 -12.20 -25.94
N ARG A 470 -8.43 -11.87 -27.07
CA ARG A 470 -7.08 -11.27 -27.16
C ARG A 470 -6.89 -10.40 -28.40
N PHE A 471 -5.86 -9.55 -28.34
CA PHE A 471 -5.26 -8.91 -29.51
C PHE A 471 -4.13 -9.78 -30.07
N VAL A 472 -4.13 -9.99 -31.39
CA VAL A 472 -2.98 -10.56 -32.10
C VAL A 472 -1.84 -9.53 -32.10
N LEU A 473 -2.17 -8.26 -32.33
CA LEU A 473 -1.24 -7.13 -32.31
C LEU A 473 -1.99 -5.86 -31.87
N MET A 474 -1.46 -5.14 -30.90
CA MET A 474 -2.03 -3.88 -30.39
C MET A 474 -0.96 -2.88 -29.95
N ALA A 475 -1.34 -1.61 -29.86
CA ALA A 475 -0.57 -0.59 -29.17
C ALA A 475 -1.50 0.29 -28.32
N CYS A 476 -0.98 0.84 -27.22
CA CYS A 476 -1.72 1.80 -26.41
C CYS A 476 -0.96 3.12 -26.29
N ASP A 477 -1.70 4.22 -26.30
CA ASP A 477 -1.15 5.56 -26.07
C ASP A 477 -2.27 6.49 -25.55
N TYR A 478 -1.95 7.75 -25.27
CA TYR A 478 -2.96 8.74 -24.91
C TYR A 478 -3.91 9.04 -26.09
N ALA A 479 -5.18 9.33 -25.82
CA ALA A 479 -6.16 9.65 -26.85
C ALA A 479 -5.73 10.82 -27.75
N PHE A 480 -5.04 11.82 -27.17
CA PHE A 480 -4.48 12.94 -27.94
C PHE A 480 -3.33 12.54 -28.87
N GLU A 481 -2.66 11.41 -28.62
CA GLU A 481 -1.63 10.84 -29.51
C GLU A 481 -2.28 9.94 -30.59
N VAL A 482 -3.14 9.01 -30.18
CA VAL A 482 -3.78 8.01 -31.05
C VAL A 482 -4.67 8.65 -32.11
N PHE A 483 -5.42 9.70 -31.74
CA PHE A 483 -6.35 10.39 -32.64
C PHE A 483 -5.79 11.69 -33.24
N GLN A 484 -4.47 11.89 -33.25
CA GLN A 484 -3.87 13.04 -33.93
C GLN A 484 -3.80 12.82 -35.45
N GLU A 485 -4.54 13.63 -36.23
CA GLU A 485 -4.48 13.62 -37.69
C GLU A 485 -3.04 13.75 -38.21
N THR A 486 -2.73 12.92 -39.21
CA THR A 486 -1.42 12.79 -39.84
C THR A 486 -1.52 13.16 -41.32
N ILE A 487 -0.74 14.15 -41.75
CA ILE A 487 -0.83 14.73 -43.10
C ILE A 487 -0.15 13.83 -44.15
N SER A 488 0.92 13.12 -43.77
CA SER A 488 1.70 12.30 -44.70
C SER A 488 1.09 10.92 -44.91
N LYS A 489 1.07 10.46 -46.17
CA LYS A 489 0.76 9.07 -46.54
C LYS A 489 1.98 8.13 -46.51
N SER A 490 3.18 8.68 -46.28
CA SER A 490 4.45 7.94 -46.30
C SER A 490 5.29 8.09 -45.02
N LYS A 491 4.80 8.85 -44.03
CA LYS A 491 5.44 9.02 -42.72
C LYS A 491 4.41 8.94 -41.59
N ALA A 492 4.64 8.05 -40.64
CA ALA A 492 3.93 7.98 -39.38
C ALA A 492 4.48 9.01 -38.38
N ARG A 493 3.63 9.53 -37.51
CA ARG A 493 4.00 10.53 -36.48
C ARG A 493 4.50 9.81 -35.24
N LYS A 494 5.74 10.07 -34.84
CA LYS A 494 6.32 9.52 -33.60
C LYS A 494 5.48 9.89 -32.38
N SER A 495 5.23 8.90 -31.52
CA SER A 495 4.61 9.09 -30.20
C SER A 495 5.45 10.02 -29.32
N ARG A 496 4.79 10.84 -28.48
CA ARG A 496 5.49 11.55 -27.40
C ARG A 496 5.75 10.67 -26.17
N SER A 497 5.02 9.58 -26.04
CA SER A 497 5.10 8.62 -24.93
C SER A 497 6.22 7.59 -25.10
N SER A 498 6.83 7.48 -26.29
CA SER A 498 7.81 6.42 -26.60
C SER A 498 8.77 6.75 -27.74
N ASN A 499 9.90 6.03 -27.76
CA ASN A 499 10.84 6.06 -28.86
C ASN A 499 10.54 5.05 -29.99
N GLU A 500 9.70 4.04 -29.71
CA GLU A 500 9.51 2.84 -30.54
C GLU A 500 8.08 2.68 -31.09
N LEU A 501 7.27 3.75 -31.03
CA LEU A 501 5.89 3.77 -31.49
C LEU A 501 5.62 5.02 -32.34
N TYR A 502 5.08 4.81 -33.53
CA TYR A 502 4.68 5.85 -34.47
C TYR A 502 3.22 5.63 -34.86
N TRP A 503 2.36 6.60 -34.57
CA TRP A 503 0.93 6.58 -34.89
C TRP A 503 0.67 7.22 -36.25
N TYR A 504 -0.39 6.80 -36.92
CA TYR A 504 -0.94 7.54 -38.04
C TYR A 504 -2.47 7.49 -38.06
N LEU A 505 -3.09 8.66 -38.22
CA LEU A 505 -4.50 8.82 -38.54
C LEU A 505 -4.60 9.66 -39.80
N VAL A 506 -4.65 9.02 -40.97
CA VAL A 506 -4.72 9.70 -42.26
C VAL A 506 -6.16 9.64 -42.77
N ARG A 507 -6.81 10.80 -42.82
CA ARG A 507 -8.23 10.94 -43.17
C ARG A 507 -8.53 10.37 -44.56
N ASN A 508 -9.67 9.67 -44.67
CA ASN A 508 -10.10 8.91 -45.86
C ASN A 508 -9.06 7.86 -46.36
N HIS A 509 -8.09 7.47 -45.53
CA HIS A 509 -7.07 6.48 -45.87
C HIS A 509 -7.00 5.39 -44.80
N SER A 510 -6.41 5.65 -43.64
CA SER A 510 -6.22 4.62 -42.60
C SER A 510 -5.84 5.18 -41.22
N ILE A 511 -6.24 4.46 -40.17
CA ILE A 511 -5.65 4.55 -38.83
C ILE A 511 -4.69 3.37 -38.62
N GLY A 512 -3.61 3.56 -37.87
CA GLY A 512 -2.66 2.49 -37.57
C GLY A 512 -1.45 2.94 -36.76
N PHE A 513 -0.53 2.00 -36.57
CA PHE A 513 0.77 2.23 -35.91
C PHE A 513 1.88 1.36 -36.52
N SER A 514 3.12 1.82 -36.40
CA SER A 514 4.34 1.09 -36.76
C SER A 514 5.44 1.35 -35.72
N PRO A 515 6.41 0.43 -35.55
CA PRO A 515 7.67 0.72 -34.85
C PRO A 515 8.59 1.72 -35.59
N SER A 516 8.29 2.08 -36.84
CA SER A 516 9.11 2.96 -37.68
C SER A 516 8.36 4.22 -38.14
N GLU A 517 9.10 5.28 -38.50
CA GLU A 517 8.52 6.46 -39.13
C GLU A 517 8.04 6.17 -40.57
N THR A 518 8.63 5.20 -41.26
CA THR A 518 8.33 4.92 -42.68
C THR A 518 7.09 4.03 -42.78
N ILE A 519 6.16 4.44 -43.65
CA ILE A 519 4.95 3.70 -44.01
C ILE A 519 4.67 3.90 -45.51
N ASP A 520 3.80 3.10 -46.13
CA ASP A 520 3.24 3.46 -47.45
C ASP A 520 1.74 3.16 -47.56
N LEU A 521 0.93 4.19 -47.37
CA LEU A 521 -0.52 4.07 -47.42
C LEU A 521 -1.09 4.06 -48.85
N ARG A 522 -0.27 4.16 -49.91
CA ARG A 522 -0.75 4.47 -51.27
C ARG A 522 -1.56 3.36 -51.97
N GLN A 523 -1.26 2.07 -51.76
CA GLN A 523 -2.15 0.96 -52.19
C GLN A 523 -1.85 -0.40 -51.53
N THR A 524 -0.65 -0.95 -51.71
CA THR A 524 -0.33 -2.37 -51.38
C THR A 524 0.32 -2.60 -50.02
N ASP A 525 0.83 -1.55 -49.37
CA ASP A 525 1.71 -1.64 -48.18
C ASP A 525 2.97 -2.49 -48.36
N SER A 526 3.50 -2.54 -49.59
CA SER A 526 4.65 -3.36 -49.98
C SER A 526 6.01 -2.71 -49.71
N HIS A 527 6.08 -1.74 -48.80
CA HIS A 527 7.31 -1.36 -48.11
C HIS A 527 7.21 -1.87 -46.68
N ASP A 528 8.29 -2.48 -46.20
CA ASP A 528 8.40 -3.14 -44.90
C ASP A 528 7.35 -4.25 -44.68
N VAL A 529 7.26 -5.20 -45.62
CA VAL A 529 6.40 -6.41 -45.51
C VAL A 529 6.73 -7.24 -44.26
N GLU A 530 8.01 -7.29 -43.88
CA GLU A 530 8.52 -8.07 -42.73
C GLU A 530 8.34 -7.38 -41.36
N ASP A 531 7.73 -6.19 -41.30
CA ASP A 531 7.42 -5.52 -40.03
C ASP A 531 6.27 -6.24 -39.30
N THR A 532 6.66 -7.21 -38.47
CA THR A 532 5.80 -8.02 -37.59
C THR A 532 5.01 -7.20 -36.58
N LYS A 533 5.39 -5.94 -36.31
CA LYS A 533 4.78 -5.08 -35.29
C LYS A 533 3.88 -3.99 -35.86
N ARG A 534 3.64 -3.97 -37.17
CA ARG A 534 2.83 -2.94 -37.83
C ARG A 534 1.34 -3.30 -37.93
N PHE A 535 0.48 -2.36 -37.59
CA PHE A 535 -0.98 -2.50 -37.68
C PHE A 535 -1.59 -1.42 -38.56
N SER A 536 -2.54 -1.77 -39.42
CA SER A 536 -3.25 -0.80 -40.27
C SER A 536 -4.70 -1.18 -40.55
N HIS A 537 -5.60 -0.21 -40.40
CA HIS A 537 -7.01 -0.29 -40.75
C HIS A 537 -7.40 0.85 -41.70
N LEU A 538 -7.92 0.54 -42.89
CA LEU A 538 -8.45 1.51 -43.84
C LEU A 538 -9.69 2.22 -43.26
N LEU A 539 -9.81 3.53 -43.53
CA LEU A 539 -10.96 4.34 -43.11
C LEU A 539 -11.86 4.63 -44.30
N ASP A 540 -13.16 4.57 -44.07
CA ASP A 540 -14.22 4.93 -45.01
C ASP A 540 -14.26 4.13 -46.33
N HIS A 541 -13.41 3.11 -46.44
CA HIS A 541 -13.40 2.13 -47.51
C HIS A 541 -14.75 1.39 -47.61
N PRO A 542 -15.33 1.20 -48.82
CA PRO A 542 -16.71 0.73 -48.98
C PRO A 542 -16.95 -0.73 -48.60
N HIS A 543 -15.90 -1.54 -48.46
CA HIS A 543 -15.98 -3.00 -48.36
C HIS A 543 -15.18 -3.58 -47.18
N GLY A 544 -15.39 -3.01 -45.99
CA GLY A 544 -14.56 -3.33 -44.83
C GLY A 544 -13.19 -2.66 -44.90
N GLY A 545 -12.42 -2.77 -43.82
CA GLY A 545 -11.24 -1.94 -43.60
C GLY A 545 -10.00 -2.63 -43.04
N GLY A 546 -9.98 -3.95 -42.89
CA GLY A 546 -8.72 -4.64 -42.60
C GLY A 546 -7.66 -4.34 -43.67
N ARG A 547 -6.42 -4.06 -43.26
CA ARG A 547 -5.30 -3.91 -44.18
C ARG A 547 -4.07 -4.68 -43.71
N ARG A 548 -3.72 -4.60 -42.42
CA ARG A 548 -2.52 -5.25 -41.91
C ARG A 548 -2.56 -5.58 -40.41
N ILE A 549 -2.11 -6.79 -40.06
CA ILE A 549 -1.73 -7.22 -38.71
C ILE A 549 -0.35 -7.91 -38.82
N GLY A 550 0.74 -7.21 -38.46
CA GLY A 550 2.10 -7.73 -38.61
C GLY A 550 2.39 -8.14 -40.05
N ASN A 551 2.82 -9.38 -40.28
CA ASN A 551 3.09 -9.91 -41.62
C ASN A 551 1.81 -10.33 -42.39
N GLN A 552 0.63 -10.31 -41.76
CA GLN A 552 -0.64 -10.55 -42.46
C GLN A 552 -1.05 -9.30 -43.24
N LEU A 553 -0.93 -9.34 -44.57
CA LEU A 553 -1.33 -8.28 -45.48
C LEU A 553 -2.71 -8.54 -46.11
N THR A 554 -3.34 -7.48 -46.62
CA THR A 554 -4.58 -7.53 -47.43
C THR A 554 -5.78 -8.12 -46.67
N LEU A 555 -5.90 -7.82 -45.37
CA LEU A 555 -6.97 -8.31 -44.49
C LEU A 555 -8.37 -7.68 -44.74
N ALA A 556 -8.58 -7.05 -45.90
CA ALA A 556 -9.89 -6.54 -46.28
C ALA A 556 -10.87 -7.71 -46.44
N TYR A 557 -12.17 -7.48 -46.19
CA TYR A 557 -13.21 -8.51 -46.19
C TYR A 557 -13.02 -9.67 -45.18
N SER A 558 -11.93 -9.73 -44.42
CA SER A 558 -11.63 -10.87 -43.55
C SER A 558 -12.65 -11.00 -42.41
N THR A 559 -13.27 -12.17 -42.30
CA THR A 559 -14.09 -12.59 -41.17
C THR A 559 -13.30 -13.42 -40.15
N ASP A 560 -12.09 -13.88 -40.52
CA ASP A 560 -11.14 -14.54 -39.62
C ASP A 560 -10.43 -13.55 -38.68
N HIS A 561 -10.32 -12.28 -39.06
CA HIS A 561 -9.63 -11.25 -38.28
C HIS A 561 -10.49 -10.00 -38.11
N GLY A 562 -10.24 -9.26 -37.04
CA GLY A 562 -11.05 -8.10 -36.68
C GLY A 562 -10.27 -6.94 -36.08
N PHE A 563 -11.01 -5.88 -35.80
CA PHE A 563 -10.54 -4.63 -35.25
C PHE A 563 -11.16 -4.35 -33.89
N ALA A 564 -10.35 -3.95 -32.91
CA ALA A 564 -10.83 -3.56 -31.60
C ALA A 564 -10.20 -2.24 -31.10
N ILE A 565 -11.02 -1.49 -30.35
CA ILE A 565 -10.64 -0.27 -29.64
C ILE A 565 -11.16 -0.40 -28.21
N PHE A 566 -10.24 -0.34 -27.25
CA PHE A 566 -10.51 -0.29 -25.81
C PHE A 566 -9.92 1.00 -25.24
N ALA A 567 -10.58 1.62 -24.27
CA ALA A 567 -10.04 2.82 -23.62
C ALA A 567 -10.47 2.96 -22.15
N ILE A 568 -9.65 3.63 -21.35
CA ILE A 568 -9.97 4.07 -19.99
C ILE A 568 -9.67 5.57 -19.83
N ASN A 569 -10.53 6.28 -19.09
CA ASN A 569 -10.45 7.71 -18.78
C ASN A 569 -9.79 7.97 -17.42
#